data_AF-A0A7Y1Z438-F1
#
_entry.id   AF-A0A7Y1Z438-F1
#
_cell.length_a   1.000
_cell.length_b   1.000
_cell.length_c   1.000
_cell.angle_alpha   90.00
_cell.angle_beta   90.00
_cell.angle_gamma   90.00
#
_symmetry.space_group_name_H-M   'P 1'
#
loop_
_entity.id
_entity.type
_entity.pdbx_description
1 polymer ?
#
loop_
_entity_poly.entity_id
_entity_poly.type
_entity_poly.pdbx_seq_one_letter_code
_entity_poly.pdbx_strand_id
1 'polypeptide(L)'
;DTLSRNASGFTVFMPSEGVINDIIGSGKLDMISNIELRRKIASWEADLRMIREFEKLSREADDKYAVHSTQYFDDVNGKFRQAAFIENKRSIFLKDNILSNSMVDLYGLSKILNRHYLEKSKDIDSLIAIIDSELK
;
A
#
# COMPACT_ATOMS: atom_id res chain seq x y z
N ASP A 1 -23.61 -6.55 4.49
CA ASP A 1 -23.00 -6.32 5.81
C ASP A 1 -21.51 -6.62 5.82
N THR A 2 -21.08 -7.80 5.38
CA THR A 2 -19.66 -8.18 5.24
C THR A 2 -18.86 -7.26 4.30
N LEU A 3 -19.44 -6.79 3.19
CA LEU A 3 -18.79 -5.82 2.28
C LEU A 3 -18.58 -4.44 2.91
N SER A 4 -19.48 -4.00 3.79
CA SER A 4 -19.38 -2.70 4.48
C SER A 4 -18.35 -2.76 5.60
N ARG A 5 -18.25 -3.91 6.27
CA ARG A 5 -17.24 -4.16 7.31
C ARG A 5 -15.82 -4.26 6.74
N ASN A 6 -15.65 -5.00 5.64
CA ASN A 6 -14.34 -5.24 5.01
C ASN A 6 -14.11 -4.31 3.80
N ALA A 7 -14.74 -3.12 3.80
CA ALA A 7 -14.62 -2.15 2.73
C ALA A 7 -13.22 -1.51 2.66
N SER A 8 -12.41 -1.74 3.69
CA SER A 8 -11.09 -1.15 3.87
C SER A 8 -10.01 -2.23 3.97
N GLY A 9 -8.81 -1.85 3.56
CA GLY A 9 -7.62 -2.67 3.56
C GLY A 9 -6.47 -1.90 2.91
N PHE A 10 -5.25 -2.23 3.29
CA PHE A 10 -4.06 -1.60 2.72
C PHE A 10 -3.12 -2.68 2.15
N THR A 11 -2.35 -2.29 1.15
CA THR A 11 -1.31 -3.12 0.53
C THR A 11 0.02 -2.44 0.75
N VAL A 12 1.05 -3.23 1.08
CA VAL A 12 2.43 -2.76 1.21
C VAL A 12 3.27 -3.42 0.12
N PHE A 13 4.08 -2.61 -0.55
CA PHE A 13 5.08 -3.06 -1.50
C PHE A 13 6.27 -3.67 -0.76
N MET A 14 6.50 -4.97 -0.93
CA MET A 14 7.59 -5.68 -0.25
C MET A 14 8.48 -6.41 -1.28
N PRO A 15 9.25 -5.68 -2.10
CA PRO A 15 10.23 -6.34 -2.96
C PRO A 15 11.35 -6.94 -2.11
N SER A 16 12.10 -7.89 -2.69
CA SER A 16 13.29 -8.44 -2.04
C SER A 16 14.44 -7.43 -2.15
N GLU A 17 14.47 -6.45 -1.24
CA GLU A 17 15.42 -5.33 -1.26
C GLU A 17 16.79 -5.68 -0.70
N GLY A 18 16.95 -6.84 -0.06
CA GLY A 18 18.17 -7.21 0.67
C GLY A 18 19.43 -7.08 -0.19
N VAL A 19 19.39 -7.58 -1.43
CA VAL A 19 20.53 -7.52 -2.35
C VAL A 19 20.83 -6.07 -2.79
N ILE A 20 19.80 -5.27 -3.06
CA ILE A 20 19.96 -3.86 -3.44
C ILE A 20 20.57 -3.07 -2.27
N ASN A 21 20.05 -3.28 -1.07
CA ASN A 21 20.56 -2.65 0.15
C ASN A 21 22.00 -3.08 0.46
N ASP A 22 22.35 -4.34 0.22
CA ASP A 22 23.73 -4.82 0.35
C ASP A 22 24.66 -4.16 -0.66
N ILE A 23 24.25 -3.98 -1.92
CA ILE A 23 25.05 -3.29 -2.95
C ILE A 23 25.30 -1.83 -2.55
N ILE A 24 24.25 -1.13 -2.09
CA ILE A 24 24.35 0.26 -1.64
C ILE A 24 25.23 0.36 -0.39
N GLY A 25 24.99 -0.47 0.62
CA GLY A 25 25.67 -0.43 1.92
C GLY A 25 27.12 -0.91 1.90
N SER A 26 27.48 -1.79 0.96
CA SER A 26 28.85 -2.32 0.84
C SER A 26 29.80 -1.45 0.01
N GLY A 27 29.32 -0.35 -0.57
CA GLY A 27 30.12 0.50 -1.47
C GLY A 27 30.47 -0.16 -2.81
N LYS A 28 29.88 -1.33 -3.11
CA LYS A 28 30.09 -2.05 -4.38
C LYS A 28 29.39 -1.40 -5.57
N LEU A 29 28.61 -0.36 -5.33
CA LEU A 29 27.91 0.40 -6.34
C LEU A 29 28.86 0.92 -7.45
N ASP A 30 30.09 1.30 -7.11
CA ASP A 30 31.08 1.78 -8.08
C ASP A 30 31.64 0.68 -9.00
N MET A 31 31.47 -0.60 -8.64
CA MET A 31 31.86 -1.72 -9.48
C MET A 31 30.90 -1.94 -10.67
N ILE A 32 29.70 -1.34 -10.63
CA ILE A 32 28.72 -1.43 -11.71
C ILE A 32 29.15 -0.46 -12.82
N SER A 33 29.71 -0.99 -13.90
CA SER A 33 30.22 -0.21 -15.02
C SER A 33 29.13 0.62 -15.69
N ASN A 34 27.92 0.07 -15.82
CA ASN A 34 26.78 0.76 -16.39
C ASN A 34 26.28 1.90 -15.49
N ILE A 35 26.43 3.12 -15.99
CA ILE A 35 26.06 4.35 -15.28
C ILE A 35 24.55 4.41 -15.03
N GLU A 36 23.73 3.93 -15.96
CA GLU A 36 22.28 3.95 -15.81
C GLU A 36 21.82 2.98 -14.71
N LEU A 37 22.31 1.74 -14.73
CA LEU A 37 22.03 0.73 -13.71
C LEU A 37 22.47 1.23 -12.33
N ARG A 38 23.69 1.76 -12.25
CA ARG A 38 24.24 2.34 -11.02
C ARG A 38 23.38 3.45 -10.46
N ARG A 39 22.93 4.38 -11.32
CA ARG A 39 22.07 5.50 -10.91
C ARG A 39 20.72 5.01 -10.38
N LYS A 40 20.08 4.05 -11.06
CA LYS A 40 18.78 3.49 -10.66
C LYS A 40 18.87 2.73 -9.32
N ILE A 41 19.96 2.01 -9.07
CA ILE A 41 20.21 1.36 -7.78
C ILE A 41 20.47 2.42 -6.70
N ALA A 42 21.27 3.45 -7.01
CA ALA A 42 21.56 4.53 -6.05
C ALA A 42 20.31 5.31 -5.62
N SER A 43 19.35 5.52 -6.54
CA SER A 43 18.10 6.22 -6.25
C SER A 43 17.03 5.36 -5.61
N TRP A 44 17.27 4.05 -5.42
CA TRP A 44 16.24 3.07 -5.05
C TRP A 44 15.39 3.50 -3.85
N GLU A 45 16.03 3.85 -2.74
CA GLU A 45 15.34 4.27 -1.51
C GLU A 45 14.58 5.59 -1.70
N ALA A 46 15.15 6.53 -2.45
CA ALA A 46 14.49 7.79 -2.74
C ALA A 46 13.23 7.58 -3.59
N ASP A 47 13.30 6.68 -4.56
CA ASP A 47 12.18 6.34 -5.45
C ASP A 47 11.04 5.64 -4.68
N LEU A 48 11.36 4.88 -3.62
CA LEU A 48 10.36 4.23 -2.77
C LEU A 48 9.75 5.15 -1.72
N ARG A 49 10.38 6.28 -1.39
CA ARG A 49 9.92 7.18 -0.31
C ARG A 49 8.45 7.58 -0.45
N MET A 50 8.02 7.97 -1.65
CA MET A 50 6.64 8.37 -1.89
C MET A 50 5.66 7.20 -1.70
N ILE A 51 6.05 6.01 -2.16
CA ILE A 51 5.27 4.79 -1.94
C ILE A 51 5.12 4.53 -0.43
N ARG A 52 6.22 4.57 0.32
CA ARG A 52 6.22 4.33 1.78
C ARG A 52 5.35 5.34 2.53
N GLU A 53 5.38 6.60 2.13
CA GLU A 53 4.56 7.63 2.76
C GLU A 53 3.06 7.39 2.49
N PHE A 54 2.69 7.06 1.26
CA PHE A 54 1.29 6.75 0.95
C PHE A 54 0.82 5.43 1.59
N GLU A 55 1.70 4.44 1.76
CA GLU A 55 1.39 3.21 2.51
C GLU A 55 1.05 3.53 3.96
N LYS A 56 1.82 4.43 4.58
CA LYS A 56 1.56 4.90 5.94
C LYS A 56 0.23 5.64 6.03
N LEU A 57 -0.03 6.59 5.12
CA LEU A 57 -1.30 7.32 5.07
C LEU A 57 -2.49 6.37 4.84
N SER A 58 -2.33 5.37 3.98
CA SER A 58 -3.36 4.36 3.71
C SER A 58 -3.65 3.52 4.94
N ARG A 59 -2.63 3.14 5.72
CA ARG A 59 -2.81 2.42 6.98
C ARG A 59 -3.53 3.29 8.01
N GLU A 60 -3.14 4.56 8.17
CA GLU A 60 -3.79 5.48 9.10
C GLU A 60 -5.27 5.71 8.76
N ALA A 61 -5.60 5.81 7.47
CA ALA A 61 -6.98 5.90 7.00
C ALA A 61 -7.77 4.60 7.26
N ASP A 62 -7.15 3.44 7.08
CA ASP A 62 -7.74 2.12 7.36
C ASP A 62 -8.02 1.96 8.86
N ASP A 63 -7.05 2.28 9.72
CA ASP A 63 -7.21 2.23 11.17
C ASP A 63 -8.34 3.15 11.65
N LYS A 64 -8.40 4.38 11.11
CA LYS A 64 -9.47 5.34 11.43
C LYS A 64 -10.84 4.82 11.02
N TYR A 65 -10.95 4.27 9.82
CA TYR A 65 -12.20 3.65 9.35
C TYR A 65 -12.59 2.46 10.23
N ALA A 66 -11.65 1.55 10.49
CA ALA A 66 -11.87 0.35 11.29
C ALA A 66 -12.37 0.70 12.69
N VAL A 67 -11.66 1.58 13.41
CA VAL A 67 -12.04 2.03 14.76
C VAL A 67 -13.41 2.66 14.76
N HIS A 68 -13.69 3.57 13.83
CA HIS A 68 -14.97 4.27 13.79
C HIS A 68 -16.13 3.35 13.38
N SER A 69 -15.86 2.35 12.54
CA SER A 69 -16.86 1.36 12.10
C SER A 69 -17.36 0.45 13.23
N THR A 70 -16.54 0.20 14.26
CA THR A 70 -16.91 -0.69 15.40
C THR A 70 -18.18 -0.24 16.15
N GLN A 71 -18.55 1.04 16.05
CA GLN A 71 -19.76 1.60 16.65
C GLN A 71 -21.06 1.07 16.01
N TYR A 72 -20.94 0.48 14.82
CA TYR A 72 -22.05 0.05 13.98
C TYR A 72 -22.16 -1.47 13.86
N PHE A 73 -21.06 -2.19 14.11
CA PHE A 73 -20.97 -3.62 13.90
C PHE A 73 -20.80 -4.39 15.21
N ASP A 74 -21.50 -5.50 15.32
CA ASP A 74 -21.27 -6.53 16.33
C ASP A 74 -20.27 -7.53 15.77
N ASP A 75 -19.05 -7.49 16.29
CA ASP A 75 -17.95 -8.30 15.80
C ASP A 75 -18.12 -9.78 16.05
N VAL A 76 -18.77 -10.13 17.15
CA VAL A 76 -19.04 -11.52 17.53
C VAL A 76 -20.08 -12.09 16.58
N ASN A 77 -21.20 -11.40 16.41
CA ASN A 77 -22.27 -11.84 15.51
C ASN A 77 -21.81 -11.90 14.05
N GLY A 78 -21.00 -10.94 13.60
CA GLY A 78 -20.40 -10.95 12.26
C GLY A 78 -19.50 -12.16 12.01
N LYS A 79 -18.70 -12.59 13.00
CA LYS A 79 -17.84 -13.80 12.88
C LYS A 79 -18.65 -15.08 12.75
N PHE A 80 -19.80 -15.17 13.40
CA PHE A 80 -20.69 -16.33 13.34
C PHE A 80 -21.76 -16.24 12.24
N ARG A 81 -21.56 -15.36 11.23
CA ARG A 81 -22.47 -15.14 10.10
C ARG A 81 -23.91 -14.77 10.50
N GLN A 82 -24.05 -14.14 11.66
CA GLN A 82 -25.31 -13.53 12.09
C GLN A 82 -25.37 -12.08 11.61
N ALA A 83 -26.46 -11.37 11.93
CA ALA A 83 -26.60 -9.95 11.59
C ALA A 83 -25.42 -9.17 12.17
N ALA A 84 -24.56 -8.62 11.30
CA ALA A 84 -23.34 -7.98 11.74
C ALA A 84 -23.56 -6.54 12.18
N PHE A 85 -24.66 -5.90 11.77
CA PHE A 85 -25.03 -4.59 12.31
C PHE A 85 -25.64 -4.73 13.70
N ILE A 86 -25.21 -3.85 14.61
CA ILE A 86 -25.92 -3.62 15.86
C ILE A 86 -27.34 -3.14 15.54
N GLU A 87 -28.30 -3.53 16.37
CA GLU A 87 -29.71 -3.20 16.17
C GLU A 87 -29.91 -1.69 15.92
N ASN A 88 -30.69 -1.35 14.89
CA ASN A 88 -30.99 0.03 14.47
C ASN A 88 -29.79 0.91 14.04
N LYS A 89 -28.57 0.37 13.97
CA LYS A 89 -27.37 1.15 13.59
C LYS A 89 -27.14 1.26 12.09
N ARG A 90 -27.76 0.40 11.28
CA ARG A 90 -27.55 0.38 9.82
C ARG A 90 -27.94 1.69 9.12
N SER A 91 -29.08 2.30 9.48
CA SER A 91 -29.52 3.56 8.87
C SER A 91 -28.64 4.75 9.29
N ILE A 92 -28.04 4.68 10.47
CA ILE A 92 -27.11 5.68 11.00
C ILE A 92 -25.77 5.55 10.28
N PHE A 93 -25.25 4.32 10.12
CA PHE A 93 -24.04 4.04 9.34
C PHE A 93 -24.10 4.68 7.94
N LEU A 94 -25.22 4.51 7.24
CA LEU A 94 -25.40 5.03 5.87
C LEU A 94 -25.49 6.57 5.78
N LYS A 95 -25.67 7.26 6.90
CA LYS A 95 -25.77 8.73 6.97
C LYS A 95 -24.58 9.38 7.67
N ASP A 96 -23.62 8.58 8.13
CA ASP A 96 -22.45 9.06 8.82
C ASP A 96 -21.45 9.67 7.82
N ASN A 97 -21.23 10.98 7.96
CA ASN A 97 -20.31 11.74 7.13
C ASN A 97 -18.84 11.42 7.45
N ILE A 98 -18.50 11.03 8.68
CA ILE A 98 -17.15 10.63 9.07
C ILE A 98 -16.78 9.33 8.36
N LEU A 99 -17.68 8.34 8.34
CA LEU A 99 -17.50 7.10 7.57
C LEU A 99 -17.38 7.38 6.08
N SER A 100 -18.30 8.18 5.54
CA SER A 100 -18.33 8.51 4.12
C SER A 100 -17.03 9.19 3.66
N ASN A 101 -16.55 10.17 4.44
CA ASN A 101 -15.28 10.84 4.16
C ASN A 101 -14.09 9.88 4.25
N SER A 102 -14.09 9.00 5.26
CA SER A 102 -13.00 8.02 5.43
C SER A 102 -12.97 7.00 4.28
N MET A 103 -14.12 6.60 3.74
CA MET A 103 -14.20 5.76 2.54
C MET A 103 -13.66 6.47 1.30
N VAL A 104 -13.94 7.77 1.15
CA VAL A 104 -13.40 8.59 0.05
C VAL A 104 -11.88 8.69 0.15
N ASP A 105 -11.34 8.90 1.36
CA ASP A 105 -9.89 8.94 1.62
C ASP A 105 -9.23 7.60 1.26
N LEU A 106 -9.79 6.49 1.75
CA LEU A 106 -9.31 5.13 1.44
C LEU A 106 -9.28 4.87 -0.06
N TYR A 107 -10.35 5.24 -0.77
CA TYR A 107 -10.44 5.09 -2.22
C TYR A 107 -9.39 5.93 -2.96
N GLY A 108 -9.23 7.19 -2.55
CA GLY A 108 -8.24 8.11 -3.12
C GLY A 108 -6.81 7.59 -2.94
N LEU A 109 -6.46 7.21 -1.71
CA LEU A 109 -5.16 6.67 -1.35
C LEU A 109 -4.86 5.36 -2.11
N SER A 110 -5.83 4.45 -2.20
CA SER A 110 -5.70 3.20 -2.94
C SER A 110 -5.40 3.44 -4.43
N LYS A 111 -6.05 4.43 -5.04
CA LYS A 111 -5.80 4.80 -6.44
C LYS A 111 -4.41 5.39 -6.64
N ILE A 112 -3.96 6.25 -5.72
CA ILE A 112 -2.64 6.87 -5.78
C ILE A 112 -1.55 5.80 -5.61
N LEU A 113 -1.68 4.94 -4.58
CA LEU A 113 -0.75 3.83 -4.34
C LEU A 113 -0.67 2.89 -5.54
N ASN A 114 -1.80 2.49 -6.10
CA ASN A 114 -1.82 1.61 -7.27
C ASN A 114 -1.09 2.22 -8.47
N ARG A 115 -1.21 3.55 -8.68
CA ARG A 115 -0.45 4.24 -9.72
C ARG A 115 1.05 4.14 -9.47
N HIS A 116 1.50 4.45 -8.26
CA HIS A 116 2.92 4.37 -7.92
C HIS A 116 3.48 2.95 -8.00
N TYR A 117 2.71 1.94 -7.60
CA TYR A 117 3.10 0.53 -7.78
C TYR A 117 3.26 0.15 -9.25
N LEU A 118 2.33 0.57 -10.11
CA LEU A 118 2.42 0.31 -11.55
C LEU A 118 3.60 1.04 -12.20
N GLU A 119 3.89 2.27 -11.78
CA GLU A 119 5.07 3.02 -12.22
C GLU A 119 6.36 2.30 -11.79
N LYS A 120 6.46 1.93 -10.50
CA LYS A 120 7.65 1.24 -9.98
C LYS A 120 7.85 -0.14 -10.60
N SER A 121 6.78 -0.86 -10.91
CA SER A 121 6.86 -2.14 -11.63
C SER A 121 7.55 -1.98 -12.98
N LYS A 122 7.22 -0.93 -13.74
CA LYS A 122 7.88 -0.65 -15.04
C LYS A 122 9.36 -0.31 -14.86
N ASP A 123 9.70 0.42 -13.81
CA ASP A 123 11.09 0.74 -13.50
C ASP A 123 11.90 -0.52 -13.16
N ILE A 124 11.29 -1.48 -12.46
CA ILE A 124 11.89 -2.78 -12.15
C ILE A 124 12.07 -3.61 -13.43
N ASP A 125 11.06 -3.67 -14.29
CA ASP A 125 11.18 -4.37 -15.58
C ASP A 125 12.32 -3.78 -16.44
N SER A 126 12.46 -2.45 -16.43
CA SER A 126 13.58 -1.75 -17.07
C SER A 126 14.93 -2.10 -16.45
N LEU A 127 15.03 -2.19 -15.12
CA LEU A 127 16.24 -2.62 -14.41
C LEU A 127 16.65 -4.04 -14.81
N ILE A 128 15.70 -4.98 -14.83
CA ILE A 128 15.94 -6.37 -15.22
C ILE A 128 16.47 -6.44 -16.65
N ALA A 129 15.86 -5.70 -17.59
CA ALA A 129 16.31 -5.68 -18.98
C ALA A 129 17.74 -5.16 -19.14
N ILE A 130 18.14 -4.15 -18.35
CA ILE A 130 19.52 -3.63 -18.34
C ILE A 130 20.48 -4.69 -17.80
N ILE A 131 20.15 -5.34 -16.68
CA ILE A 131 20.97 -6.39 -16.08
C ILE A 131 21.17 -7.56 -17.07
N ASP A 132 20.09 -8.02 -17.71
CA ASP A 132 20.14 -9.09 -18.70
C ASP A 132 20.99 -8.73 -19.92
N SER A 133 21.09 -7.44 -20.25
CA SER A 133 21.95 -6.97 -21.34
C SER A 133 23.44 -6.96 -20.97
N GLU A 134 23.77 -6.82 -19.68
CA GLU A 134 25.15 -6.83 -19.18
C GLU A 134 25.70 -8.23 -18.90
N LEU A 135 24.81 -9.20 -18.70
CA LEU A 135 25.17 -10.61 -18.48
C LEU A 135 25.36 -11.41 -19.77
N LYS A 136 25.04 -10.82 -20.93
CA LYS A 136 25.25 -11.39 -22.27
C LYS A 136 26.59 -10.95 -22.86
#